data_AF-A0A2Z3HGU4-F1
#
_entry.id   AF-A0A2Z3HGU4-F1
#
_cell.length_a   1.000
_cell.length_b   1.000
_cell.length_c   1.000
_cell.angle_alpha   90.00
_cell.angle_beta   90.00
_cell.angle_gamma   90.00
#
_symmetry.space_group_name_H-M   'P 1'
#
loop_
_entity.id
_entity.type
_entity.pdbx_description
1 polymer ?
#
loop_
_entity_poly.entity_id
_entity_poly.type
_entity_poly.pdbx_seq_one_letter_code
_entity_poly.pdbx_strand_id
1 'polypeptide(L)'
;MSDEAGFLKAIADHPAERATRLAYADWLDEQGRAAEAEFLKVQLQVAELNARLIELGGQAGAEWLASVGNPQAEPDRIKLRAGREIRLNALRQWNFYAGLLEGAPTTQMNREHVQRIVAEEQLRRGEVPYLVQPRESPIEQVAPHRAPCGLLPAIVCVGEFDSFEPTRDKNQDGSQLTIIWFQDDYAFPIDPAAREQIRAIDWDTYAHDFSW
;
A
#
# COMPACT_ATOMS: atom_id res chain seq x y z
N MET A 1 24.41 -18.60 9.25
CA MET A 1 23.06 -18.18 8.84
C MET A 1 22.19 -18.34 10.08
N SER A 2 21.51 -17.30 10.56
CA SER A 2 20.58 -17.45 11.68
C SER A 2 19.33 -18.20 11.20
N ASP A 3 18.69 -18.96 12.09
CA ASP A 3 17.47 -19.71 11.77
C ASP A 3 16.37 -18.80 11.19
N GLU A 4 16.27 -17.57 11.70
CA GLU A 4 15.39 -16.52 11.18
C GLU A 4 15.66 -16.15 9.71
N ALA A 5 16.93 -16.01 9.32
CA ALA A 5 17.28 -15.66 7.94
C ALA A 5 16.84 -16.76 6.96
N GLY A 6 16.82 -18.03 7.41
CA GLY A 6 16.29 -19.14 6.64
C GLY A 6 14.78 -19.03 6.40
N PHE A 7 14.01 -18.73 7.45
CA PHE A 7 12.56 -18.51 7.34
C PHE A 7 12.23 -17.33 6.42
N LEU A 8 12.89 -16.18 6.63
CA LEU A 8 12.65 -14.98 5.81
C LEU A 8 12.97 -15.21 4.33
N LYS A 9 14.04 -15.96 4.04
CA LYS A 9 14.38 -16.35 2.66
C LYS A 9 13.31 -17.25 2.05
N ALA A 10 12.87 -18.29 2.76
CA ALA A 10 11.83 -19.19 2.26
C ALA A 10 10.49 -18.46 2.02
N ILE A 11 10.13 -17.51 2.90
CA ILE A 11 8.95 -16.65 2.70
C ILE A 11 9.13 -15.73 1.49
N ALA A 12 10.33 -15.18 1.26
CA ALA A 12 10.60 -14.35 0.10
C ALA A 12 10.53 -15.14 -1.21
N ASP A 13 11.04 -16.38 -1.22
CA ASP A 13 11.02 -17.26 -2.39
C ASP A 13 9.60 -17.77 -2.69
N HIS A 14 8.79 -18.02 -1.65
CA HIS A 14 7.43 -18.54 -1.76
C HIS A 14 6.43 -17.76 -0.88
N PRO A 15 6.08 -16.52 -1.24
CA PRO A 15 5.32 -15.61 -0.38
C PRO A 15 3.90 -16.08 -0.06
N ALA A 16 3.29 -16.92 -0.91
CA ALA A 16 1.96 -17.46 -0.66
C ALA A 16 1.95 -18.76 0.17
N GLU A 17 3.12 -19.32 0.49
CA GLU A 17 3.21 -20.61 1.17
C GLU A 17 2.82 -20.49 2.66
N ARG A 18 1.63 -20.98 2.98
CA ARG A 18 1.07 -20.94 4.33
C ARG A 18 1.91 -21.72 5.35
N ALA A 19 2.44 -22.89 4.97
CA ALA A 19 3.19 -23.76 5.88
C ALA A 19 4.45 -23.06 6.42
N THR A 20 5.20 -22.40 5.53
CA THR A 20 6.42 -21.67 5.87
C THR A 20 6.14 -20.47 6.79
N ARG A 21 5.07 -19.71 6.51
CA ARG A 21 4.64 -18.59 7.37
C ARG A 21 4.19 -19.02 8.76
N LEU A 22 3.47 -20.15 8.87
CA LEU A 22 3.07 -20.71 10.16
C LEU A 22 4.27 -21.21 10.96
N ALA A 23 5.19 -21.93 10.32
CA ALA A 23 6.41 -22.39 10.97
C ALA A 23 7.25 -21.21 11.51
N TYR A 24 7.33 -20.10 10.75
CA TYR A 24 7.99 -18.89 11.23
C TYR A 24 7.23 -18.22 12.39
N ALA A 25 5.90 -18.20 12.35
CA ALA A 25 5.09 -17.67 13.45
C ALA A 25 5.28 -18.49 14.75
N ASP A 26 5.32 -19.81 14.67
CA ASP A 26 5.58 -20.67 15.83
C ASP A 26 7.01 -20.45 16.38
N TRP A 27 8.00 -20.30 15.50
CA TRP A 27 9.35 -19.92 15.90
C TRP A 27 9.40 -18.54 16.60
N LEU A 28 8.65 -17.55 16.10
CA LEU A 28 8.56 -16.22 16.74
C LEU A 28 7.95 -16.30 18.14
N ASP A 29 6.93 -17.13 18.35
CA ASP A 29 6.36 -17.39 19.68
C ASP A 29 7.41 -17.98 20.63
N GLU A 30 8.21 -18.94 20.16
CA GLU A 30 9.31 -19.54 20.94
C GLU A 30 10.40 -18.52 21.32
N GLN A 31 10.63 -17.51 20.48
CA GLN A 31 11.57 -16.41 20.78
C GLN A 31 10.95 -15.30 21.66
N GLY A 32 9.71 -15.46 22.12
CA GLY A 32 9.01 -14.46 22.94
C GLY A 32 8.46 -13.27 22.14
N ARG A 33 8.35 -13.40 20.81
CA ARG A 33 7.90 -12.37 19.87
C ARG A 33 6.43 -12.57 19.46
N ALA A 34 5.57 -12.75 20.47
CA ALA A 34 4.18 -13.15 20.29
C ALA A 34 3.35 -12.19 19.40
N ALA A 35 3.60 -10.88 19.45
CA ALA A 35 2.87 -9.92 18.61
C ALA A 35 3.15 -10.10 17.11
N GLU A 36 4.38 -10.45 16.74
CA GLU A 36 4.77 -10.68 15.33
C GLU A 36 4.29 -12.05 14.85
N ALA A 37 4.29 -13.05 15.73
CA ALA A 37 3.68 -14.35 15.47
C ALA A 37 2.17 -14.23 15.23
N GLU A 38 1.47 -13.50 16.11
CA GLU A 38 0.03 -13.23 16.00
C GLU A 38 -0.29 -12.48 14.71
N PHE A 39 0.52 -11.47 14.35
CA PHE A 39 0.36 -10.74 13.09
C PHE A 39 0.35 -11.70 11.87
N LEU A 40 1.30 -12.63 11.79
CA LEU A 40 1.37 -13.60 10.68
C LEU A 40 0.16 -14.55 10.68
N LYS A 41 -0.25 -15.05 11.86
CA LYS A 41 -1.42 -15.95 11.98
C LYS A 41 -2.72 -15.24 11.57
N VAL A 42 -2.91 -14.00 12.00
CA VAL A 42 -4.07 -13.17 11.62
C VAL A 42 -4.03 -12.85 10.13
N GLN A 43 -2.88 -12.54 9.55
CA GLN A 43 -2.76 -12.30 8.11
C GLN A 43 -3.24 -13.50 7.29
N LEU A 44 -2.87 -14.72 7.70
CA LEU A 44 -3.33 -15.96 7.05
C LEU A 44 -4.84 -16.20 7.25
N GLN A 45 -5.37 -15.91 8.45
CA GLN A 45 -6.80 -16.04 8.74
C GLN A 45 -7.63 -15.04 7.93
N VAL A 46 -7.16 -13.79 7.78
CA VAL A 46 -7.81 -12.78 6.94
C VAL A 46 -7.87 -13.24 5.49
N ALA A 47 -6.78 -13.79 4.95
CA ALA A 47 -6.76 -14.31 3.59
C ALA A 47 -7.80 -15.45 3.40
N GLU A 48 -7.92 -16.34 4.37
CA GLU A 48 -8.88 -17.44 4.36
C GLU A 48 -10.33 -16.96 4.45
N LEU A 49 -10.61 -16.03 5.38
CA LEU A 49 -11.93 -15.43 5.53
C LEU A 49 -12.34 -14.61 4.31
N ASN A 50 -11.40 -13.88 3.70
CA ASN A 50 -11.64 -13.15 2.46
C ASN A 50 -11.98 -14.09 1.31
N ALA A 51 -11.23 -15.19 1.14
CA ALA A 51 -11.54 -16.19 0.13
C ALA A 51 -12.95 -16.77 0.34
N ARG A 52 -13.31 -17.06 1.60
CA ARG A 52 -14.65 -17.54 1.95
C ARG A 52 -15.75 -16.50 1.69
N LEU A 53 -15.48 -15.23 1.99
CA LEU A 53 -16.41 -14.13 1.73
C LEU A 53 -16.66 -13.97 0.23
N ILE A 54 -15.61 -14.08 -0.61
CA ILE A 54 -15.74 -14.05 -2.08
C ILE A 54 -16.59 -15.22 -2.56
N GLU A 55 -16.33 -16.43 -2.07
CA GLU A 55 -17.10 -17.63 -2.43
C GLU A 55 -18.59 -17.46 -2.09
N LEU A 56 -18.89 -17.00 -0.87
CA LEU A 56 -20.26 -16.74 -0.42
C LEU A 56 -20.91 -15.59 -1.18
N GLY A 57 -20.15 -14.53 -1.48
CA GLY A 57 -20.60 -13.41 -2.30
C GLY A 57 -20.99 -13.85 -3.71
N GLY A 58 -20.22 -14.76 -4.32
CA GLY A 58 -20.56 -15.34 -5.62
C GLY A 58 -21.83 -16.19 -5.63
N GLN A 59 -22.27 -16.66 -4.46
CA GLN A 59 -23.49 -17.45 -4.29
C GLN A 59 -24.71 -16.60 -3.88
N ALA A 60 -24.48 -15.36 -3.44
CA ALA A 60 -25.53 -14.47 -2.96
C ALA A 60 -26.17 -13.66 -4.10
N GLY A 61 -27.44 -13.29 -3.93
CA GLY A 61 -28.16 -12.45 -4.90
C GLY A 61 -27.65 -11.00 -4.88
N ALA A 62 -27.48 -10.40 -6.06
CA ALA A 62 -26.95 -9.03 -6.21
C ALA A 62 -27.76 -7.96 -5.44
N GLU A 63 -29.10 -8.08 -5.44
CA GLU A 63 -29.99 -7.17 -4.70
C GLU A 63 -29.81 -7.27 -3.17
N TRP A 64 -29.62 -8.50 -2.67
CA TRP A 64 -29.35 -8.73 -1.25
C TRP A 64 -27.97 -8.20 -0.86
N LEU A 65 -26.94 -8.47 -1.66
CA LEU A 65 -25.57 -7.95 -1.45
C LEU A 65 -25.54 -6.42 -1.42
N ALA A 66 -26.28 -5.77 -2.32
CA ALA A 66 -26.41 -4.31 -2.33
C ALA A 66 -27.12 -3.78 -1.07
N SER A 67 -28.04 -4.56 -0.49
CA SER A 67 -28.84 -4.17 0.67
C SER A 67 -28.12 -4.38 2.01
N VAL A 68 -27.33 -5.45 2.13
CA VAL A 68 -26.54 -5.70 3.35
C VAL A 68 -25.25 -4.89 3.38
N GLY A 69 -24.74 -4.50 2.20
CA GLY A 69 -23.47 -3.82 2.05
C GLY A 69 -22.31 -4.63 2.61
N ASN A 70 -21.08 -4.21 2.31
CA ASN A 70 -19.94 -4.66 3.10
C ASN A 70 -20.05 -3.94 4.47
N PRO A 71 -20.08 -4.63 5.62
CA PRO A 71 -20.20 -3.95 6.92
C PRO A 71 -19.02 -2.98 7.11
N GLN A 72 -19.32 -1.67 7.05
CA GLN A 72 -18.45 -0.53 7.41
C GLN A 72 -16.93 -0.73 7.20
N ALA A 73 -16.52 -1.30 6.07
CA ALA A 73 -15.30 -0.83 5.45
C ALA A 73 -15.76 0.32 4.56
N GLU A 74 -15.51 1.55 4.98
CA GLU A 74 -15.42 2.68 4.05
C GLU A 74 -13.93 2.74 3.63
N PRO A 75 -13.45 1.81 2.77
CA PRO A 75 -12.03 1.74 2.42
C PRO A 75 -11.57 3.00 1.67
N ASP A 76 -12.52 3.71 1.07
CA ASP A 76 -12.39 5.02 0.48
C ASP A 76 -12.12 6.11 1.52
N ARG A 77 -12.42 5.91 2.81
CA ARG A 77 -12.23 6.93 3.85
C ARG A 77 -11.03 6.68 4.74
N ILE A 78 -10.33 7.77 5.02
CA ILE A 78 -9.16 7.80 5.90
C ILE A 78 -9.29 8.98 6.85
N LYS A 79 -9.25 8.69 8.15
CA LYS A 79 -9.13 9.71 9.19
C LYS A 79 -7.65 10.05 9.43
N LEU A 80 -7.26 11.26 9.06
CA LEU A 80 -5.93 11.80 9.32
C LEU A 80 -5.68 11.95 10.82
N ARG A 81 -4.41 11.98 11.22
CA ARG A 81 -4.00 12.19 12.62
C ARG A 81 -4.46 13.56 13.15
N ALA A 82 -4.54 14.56 12.27
CA ALA A 82 -5.10 15.87 12.57
C ALA A 82 -6.62 15.85 12.85
N GLY A 83 -7.29 14.72 12.64
CA GLY A 83 -8.73 14.53 12.89
C GLY A 83 -9.61 14.71 11.65
N ARG A 84 -9.10 15.40 10.62
CA ARG A 84 -9.75 15.58 9.31
C ARG A 84 -10.01 14.22 8.63
N GLU A 85 -11.18 14.06 8.05
CA GLU A 85 -11.52 12.93 7.20
C GLU A 85 -11.26 13.29 5.73
N ILE A 86 -10.65 12.36 5.01
CA ILE A 86 -10.44 12.44 3.57
C ILE A 86 -11.08 11.22 2.90
N ARG A 87 -11.57 11.39 1.67
CA ARG A 87 -12.24 10.36 0.89
C ARG A 87 -11.57 10.19 -0.46
N LEU A 88 -11.40 8.93 -0.88
CA LEU A 88 -10.86 8.54 -2.16
C LEU A 88 -11.95 8.66 -3.24
N ASN A 89 -11.67 9.45 -4.26
CA ASN A 89 -12.54 9.66 -5.42
C ASN A 89 -12.17 8.77 -6.61
N ALA A 90 -10.87 8.57 -6.82
CA ALA A 90 -10.35 7.77 -7.92
C ALA A 90 -9.05 7.09 -7.52
N LEU A 91 -8.83 5.88 -8.06
CA LEU A 91 -7.62 5.10 -7.83
C LEU A 91 -7.12 4.52 -9.15
N ARG A 92 -5.86 4.80 -9.47
CA ARG A 92 -5.12 4.13 -10.55
C ARG A 92 -3.98 3.31 -10.00
N GLN A 93 -3.80 2.11 -10.55
CA GLN A 93 -2.78 1.19 -10.08
C GLN A 93 -2.13 0.45 -11.24
N TRP A 94 -0.83 0.19 -11.11
CA TRP A 94 -0.09 -0.60 -12.08
C TRP A 94 1.17 -1.21 -11.45
N ASN A 95 1.71 -2.26 -12.07
CA ASN A 95 2.95 -2.87 -11.64
C ASN A 95 4.15 -1.95 -11.97
N PHE A 96 4.91 -1.55 -10.96
CA PHE A 96 6.07 -0.66 -11.04
C PHE A 96 7.21 -1.23 -11.90
N TYR A 97 7.38 -2.55 -11.91
CA TYR A 97 8.40 -3.23 -12.69
C TYR A 97 7.88 -3.73 -14.04
N ALA A 98 6.66 -3.36 -14.45
CA ALA A 98 6.18 -3.65 -15.79
C ALA A 98 7.15 -3.06 -16.84
N GLY A 99 7.72 -3.93 -17.67
CA GLY A 99 8.70 -3.55 -18.70
C GLY A 99 10.16 -3.76 -18.31
N LEU A 100 10.48 -4.15 -17.08
CA LEU A 100 11.82 -4.62 -16.71
C LEU A 100 11.99 -6.08 -17.19
N LEU A 101 12.60 -6.27 -18.36
CA LEU A 101 12.74 -7.59 -18.99
C LEU A 101 13.98 -8.36 -18.53
N GLU A 102 15.09 -7.67 -18.27
CA GLU A 102 16.37 -8.26 -17.86
C GLU A 102 17.03 -7.42 -16.76
N GLY A 103 17.78 -8.09 -15.87
CA GLY A 103 18.50 -7.45 -14.77
C GLY A 103 17.70 -7.39 -13.46
N ALA A 104 18.31 -6.75 -12.45
CA ALA A 104 17.67 -6.51 -11.16
C ALA A 104 17.50 -4.99 -10.97
N PRO A 105 16.43 -4.55 -10.30
CA PRO A 105 16.21 -3.13 -10.06
C PRO A 105 17.32 -2.54 -9.18
N THR A 106 17.98 -1.51 -9.69
CA THR A 106 18.97 -0.76 -8.92
C THR A 106 18.30 0.37 -8.14
N THR A 107 18.88 0.74 -7.00
CA THR A 107 18.37 1.85 -6.18
C THR A 107 18.32 3.17 -6.95
N GLN A 108 19.25 3.38 -7.88
CA GLN A 108 19.22 4.54 -8.77
C GLN A 108 18.03 4.49 -9.73
N MET A 109 17.83 3.36 -10.43
CA MET A 109 16.69 3.18 -11.34
C MET A 109 15.34 3.36 -10.63
N ASN A 110 15.21 2.79 -9.43
CA ASN A 110 14.01 2.94 -8.61
C ASN A 110 13.74 4.41 -8.32
N ARG A 111 14.76 5.16 -7.85
CA ARG A 111 14.63 6.59 -7.56
C ARG A 111 14.20 7.41 -8.77
N GLU A 112 14.86 7.18 -9.91
CA GLU A 112 14.56 7.89 -11.16
C GLU A 112 13.14 7.59 -11.66
N HIS A 113 12.70 6.32 -11.57
CA HIS A 113 11.35 5.94 -11.96
C HIS A 113 10.29 6.53 -11.02
N VAL A 114 10.50 6.53 -9.71
CA VAL A 114 9.61 7.20 -8.74
C VAL A 114 9.49 8.69 -9.05
N GLN A 115 10.61 9.38 -9.30
CA GLN A 115 10.61 10.80 -9.67
C GLN A 115 9.85 11.07 -10.96
N ARG A 116 9.99 10.18 -11.95
CA ARG A 116 9.23 10.28 -13.21
C ARG A 116 7.73 10.15 -12.98
N ILE A 117 7.28 9.20 -12.14
CA ILE A 117 5.86 9.04 -11.80
C ILE A 117 5.33 10.32 -11.14
N VAL A 118 6.05 10.88 -10.17
CA VAL A 118 5.67 12.15 -9.52
C VAL A 118 5.52 13.27 -10.54
N ALA A 119 6.47 13.42 -11.47
CA ALA A 119 6.44 14.46 -12.49
C ALA A 119 5.29 14.27 -13.50
N GLU A 120 5.04 13.04 -13.93
CA GLU A 120 3.93 12.70 -14.84
C GLU A 120 2.56 12.99 -14.21
N GLU A 121 2.40 12.68 -12.92
CA GLU A 121 1.17 12.92 -12.19
C GLU A 121 0.96 14.41 -11.90
N GLN A 122 2.03 15.14 -11.59
CA GLN A 122 1.99 16.60 -11.49
C GLN A 122 1.56 17.24 -12.80
N LEU A 123 2.09 16.78 -13.94
CA LEU A 123 1.70 17.28 -15.25
C LEU A 123 0.23 16.96 -15.58
N ARG A 124 -0.24 15.76 -15.19
CA ARG A 124 -1.61 15.31 -15.46
C ARG A 124 -2.66 16.14 -14.70
N ARG A 125 -2.39 16.49 -13.44
CA ARG A 125 -3.35 17.18 -12.56
C ARG A 125 -3.12 18.69 -12.47
N GLY A 126 -1.93 19.17 -12.84
CA GLY A 126 -1.52 20.57 -12.65
C GLY A 126 -1.14 20.90 -11.21
N GLU A 127 -1.10 19.91 -10.33
CA GLU A 127 -0.92 20.04 -8.87
C GLU A 127 0.18 19.10 -8.42
N VAL A 128 0.98 19.48 -7.42
CA VAL A 128 2.08 18.65 -6.93
C VAL A 128 1.50 17.48 -6.12
N PRO A 129 1.67 16.22 -6.53
CA PRO A 129 1.17 15.08 -5.77
C PRO A 129 2.03 14.86 -4.52
N TYR A 130 1.41 14.33 -3.45
CA TYR A 130 2.12 13.91 -2.26
C TYR A 130 2.66 12.48 -2.42
N LEU A 131 3.98 12.31 -2.34
CA LEU A 131 4.61 10.99 -2.37
C LEU A 131 4.78 10.43 -0.95
N VAL A 132 4.05 9.36 -0.66
CA VAL A 132 4.33 8.49 0.49
C VAL A 132 5.66 7.79 0.24
N GLN A 133 6.60 7.91 1.17
CA GLN A 133 7.96 7.39 0.98
C GLN A 133 7.92 5.85 0.96
N PRO A 134 8.26 5.21 -0.17
CA PRO A 134 8.24 3.76 -0.26
C PRO A 134 9.47 3.18 0.46
N ARG A 135 9.29 2.04 1.11
CA ARG A 135 10.40 1.33 1.77
C ARG A 135 11.09 0.43 0.75
N GLU A 136 12.37 0.67 0.52
CA GLU A 136 13.20 -0.18 -0.34
C GLU A 136 13.87 -1.29 0.47
N SER A 137 13.65 -2.54 0.06
CA SER A 137 14.28 -3.72 0.64
C SER A 137 15.54 -4.10 -0.15
N PRO A 138 16.70 -4.28 0.48
CA PRO A 138 17.94 -4.59 -0.25
C PRO A 138 17.87 -5.97 -0.91
N ILE A 139 18.46 -6.10 -2.11
CA ILE A 139 18.69 -7.39 -2.77
C ILE A 139 20.13 -7.82 -2.51
N GLU A 140 20.32 -9.06 -2.02
CA GLU A 140 21.65 -9.61 -1.74
C GLU A 140 22.51 -9.65 -3.02
N GLN A 141 23.66 -8.97 -2.99
CA GLN A 141 24.56 -8.92 -4.14
C GLN A 141 25.47 -10.14 -4.20
N VAL A 142 25.40 -10.89 -5.29
CA VAL A 142 26.22 -12.09 -5.52
C VAL A 142 27.59 -11.76 -6.14
N ALA A 143 27.78 -10.56 -6.71
CA ALA A 143 29.01 -10.19 -7.42
C ALA A 143 29.57 -8.82 -6.99
N PRO A 144 30.88 -8.71 -6.68
CA PRO A 144 31.51 -7.44 -6.37
C PRO A 144 31.50 -6.53 -7.61
N HIS A 145 31.30 -5.21 -7.41
CA HIS A 145 31.26 -4.13 -8.43
C HIS A 145 29.91 -3.89 -9.15
N ARG A 146 28.79 -4.47 -8.71
CA ARG A 146 27.45 -4.06 -9.19
C ARG A 146 26.88 -2.90 -8.37
N ALA A 147 26.10 -2.04 -9.04
CA ALA A 147 25.34 -0.98 -8.38
C ALA A 147 24.39 -1.56 -7.31
N PRO A 148 24.15 -0.85 -6.19
CA PRO A 148 23.21 -1.28 -5.16
C PRO A 148 21.84 -1.61 -5.76
N CYS A 149 21.30 -2.77 -5.37
CA CYS A 149 20.00 -3.25 -5.82
C CYS A 149 19.02 -3.28 -4.65
N GLY A 150 17.76 -2.99 -4.97
CA GLY A 150 16.69 -2.96 -3.99
C GLY A 150 15.32 -3.11 -4.65
N LEU A 151 14.38 -3.65 -3.88
CA LEU A 151 12.98 -3.80 -4.25
C LEU A 151 12.16 -2.77 -3.49
N LEU A 152 11.54 -1.85 -4.23
CA LEU A 152 10.31 -1.19 -3.81
C LEU A 152 9.12 -2.16 -3.94
N PRO A 153 8.02 -1.92 -3.21
CA PRO A 153 6.78 -2.65 -3.41
C PRO A 153 6.31 -2.58 -4.86
N ALA A 154 5.74 -3.67 -5.36
CA ALA A 154 5.57 -3.90 -6.79
C ALA A 154 4.43 -3.11 -7.44
N ILE A 155 3.47 -2.61 -6.66
CA ILE A 155 2.31 -1.88 -7.19
C ILE A 155 2.44 -0.40 -6.87
N VAL A 156 2.40 0.42 -7.92
CA VAL A 156 2.21 1.86 -7.82
C VAL A 156 0.72 2.13 -7.66
N CYS A 157 0.36 2.95 -6.69
CA CYS A 157 -0.99 3.43 -6.49
C CYS A 157 -1.01 4.96 -6.54
N VAL A 158 -1.94 5.51 -7.31
CA VAL A 158 -2.21 6.95 -7.39
C VAL A 158 -3.67 7.16 -7.05
N GLY A 159 -3.91 7.75 -5.88
CA GLY A 159 -5.24 8.04 -5.36
C GLY A 159 -5.52 9.53 -5.38
N GLU A 160 -6.73 9.88 -5.81
CA GLU A 160 -7.25 11.25 -5.74
C GLU A 160 -8.16 11.33 -4.52
N PHE A 161 -7.79 12.16 -3.56
CA PHE A 161 -8.53 12.32 -2.31
C PHE A 161 -9.13 13.71 -2.19
N ASP A 162 -10.33 13.81 -1.63
CA ASP A 162 -10.95 15.07 -1.22
C ASP A 162 -11.28 15.13 0.26
N SER A 163 -11.51 16.34 0.73
CA SER A 163 -12.10 16.67 2.01
C SER A 163 -13.12 17.78 1.77
N PHE A 164 -14.31 17.67 2.35
CA PHE A 164 -15.35 18.70 2.25
C PHE A 164 -15.02 19.99 3.00
N GLU A 165 -13.92 20.00 3.76
CA GLU A 165 -13.40 21.21 4.39
C GLU A 165 -12.30 21.81 3.51
N PRO A 166 -12.32 23.11 3.19
CA PRO A 166 -11.19 23.77 2.55
C PRO A 166 -9.99 23.85 3.51
N THR A 167 -8.82 24.20 2.98
CA THR A 167 -7.57 24.41 3.71
C THR A 167 -7.33 25.90 3.98
N ARG A 168 -7.28 26.74 2.93
CA ARG A 168 -6.82 28.13 3.04
C ARG A 168 -7.96 29.11 2.80
N ASP A 169 -8.72 28.93 1.73
CA ASP A 169 -9.85 29.79 1.37
C ASP A 169 -11.18 29.17 1.84
N LYS A 170 -11.75 29.76 2.89
CA LYS A 170 -13.01 29.29 3.49
C LYS A 170 -14.24 29.49 2.60
N ASN A 171 -14.11 30.16 1.46
CA ASN A 171 -15.19 30.32 0.49
C ASN A 171 -15.24 29.19 -0.55
N GLN A 172 -14.25 28.29 -0.55
CA GLN A 172 -14.18 27.15 -1.45
C GLN A 172 -14.99 25.96 -0.92
N ASP A 173 -15.36 25.04 -1.82
CA ASP A 173 -16.24 23.91 -1.51
C ASP A 173 -15.54 22.76 -0.79
N GLY A 174 -14.22 22.69 -0.90
CA GLY A 174 -13.42 21.64 -0.29
C GLY A 174 -11.96 21.74 -0.66
N SER A 175 -11.21 20.71 -0.32
CA SER A 175 -9.79 20.57 -0.66
C SER A 175 -9.49 19.19 -1.20
N GLN A 176 -8.51 19.10 -2.11
CA GLN A 176 -8.13 17.83 -2.72
C GLN A 176 -6.61 17.66 -2.72
N LEU A 177 -6.18 16.40 -2.83
CA LEU A 177 -4.77 16.03 -2.95
C LEU A 177 -4.64 14.72 -3.73
N THR A 178 -3.75 14.68 -4.71
CA THR A 178 -3.28 13.44 -5.31
C THR A 178 -2.18 12.84 -4.43
N ILE A 179 -2.35 11.59 -4.02
CA ILE A 179 -1.41 10.86 -3.18
C ILE A 179 -0.88 9.66 -3.96
N ILE A 180 0.44 9.50 -3.98
CA ILE A 180 1.15 8.38 -4.59
C ILE A 180 1.72 7.51 -3.48
N TRP A 181 1.46 6.20 -3.53
CA TRP A 181 2.07 5.22 -2.63
C TRP A 181 2.40 3.93 -3.35
N PHE A 182 3.12 3.04 -2.66
CA PHE A 182 3.55 1.75 -3.18
C PHE A 182 3.13 0.65 -2.20
N GLN A 183 2.66 -0.48 -2.71
CA GLN A 183 2.30 -1.67 -1.94
C GLN A 183 2.64 -2.96 -2.69
N ASP A 184 2.68 -4.08 -1.97
CA ASP A 184 3.16 -5.35 -2.52
C ASP A 184 2.14 -6.02 -3.47
N ASP A 185 0.85 -5.73 -3.30
CA ASP A 185 -0.25 -6.24 -4.13
C ASP A 185 -1.27 -5.12 -4.44
N TYR A 186 -2.16 -5.32 -5.41
CA TYR A 186 -3.16 -4.33 -5.79
C TYR A 186 -4.13 -4.04 -4.64
N ALA A 187 -4.36 -2.76 -4.36
CA ALA A 187 -5.43 -2.31 -3.48
C ALA A 187 -6.80 -2.64 -4.11
N PHE A 188 -7.83 -2.94 -3.32
CA PHE A 188 -7.90 -2.85 -1.86
C PHE A 188 -7.58 -4.17 -1.15
N PRO A 189 -7.08 -4.12 0.12
CA PRO A 189 -6.90 -2.94 0.98
C PRO A 189 -5.64 -2.09 0.70
N ILE A 190 -5.61 -0.85 1.19
CA ILE A 190 -4.36 -0.07 1.27
C ILE A 190 -3.50 -0.68 2.37
N ASP A 191 -2.23 -0.96 2.06
CA ASP A 191 -1.29 -1.55 3.03
C ASP A 191 -1.22 -0.73 4.33
N PRO A 192 -1.17 -1.37 5.51
CA PRO A 192 -1.17 -0.67 6.79
C PRO A 192 -0.07 0.39 6.93
N ALA A 193 1.13 0.10 6.41
CA ALA A 193 2.26 1.03 6.44
C ALA A 193 2.03 2.26 5.56
N ALA A 194 1.48 2.07 4.35
CA ALA A 194 1.11 3.17 3.47
C ALA A 194 -0.03 3.98 4.07
N ARG A 195 -1.07 3.31 4.59
CA ARG A 195 -2.22 3.94 5.25
C ARG A 195 -1.77 4.81 6.42
N GLU A 196 -0.84 4.34 7.25
CA GLU A 196 -0.37 5.13 8.40
C GLU A 196 0.45 6.36 7.97
N GLN A 197 1.23 6.28 6.89
CA GLN A 197 1.90 7.45 6.32
C GLN A 197 0.89 8.44 5.73
N ILE A 198 -0.16 7.96 5.04
CA ILE A 198 -1.25 8.81 4.54
C ILE A 198 -1.94 9.53 5.69
N ARG A 199 -2.24 8.82 6.79
CA ARG A 199 -2.83 9.43 8.00
C ARG A 199 -1.95 10.51 8.61
N ALA A 200 -0.64 10.47 8.41
CA ALA A 200 0.31 11.44 8.95
C ALA A 200 0.52 12.66 8.04
N ILE A 201 -0.12 12.73 6.87
CA ILE A 201 -0.01 13.87 5.95
C ILE A 201 -0.54 15.14 6.63
N ASP A 202 0.25 16.21 6.56
CA ASP A 202 -0.19 17.56 6.88
C ASP A 202 -1.04 18.12 5.73
N TRP A 203 -2.32 17.76 5.74
CA TRP A 203 -3.24 18.05 4.64
C TRP A 203 -3.33 19.54 4.31
N ASP A 204 -3.36 20.40 5.33
CA ASP A 204 -3.49 21.85 5.15
C ASP A 204 -2.27 22.47 4.45
N THR A 205 -1.11 21.81 4.55
CA THR A 205 0.11 22.21 3.85
C THR A 205 0.11 21.77 2.38
N TYR A 206 -0.32 20.55 2.07
CA TYR A 206 -0.13 19.95 0.74
C TYR A 206 -1.36 19.99 -0.16
N ALA A 207 -2.57 19.90 0.41
CA ALA A 207 -3.79 19.98 -0.37
C ALA A 207 -4.04 21.42 -0.83
N HIS A 208 -4.91 21.56 -1.81
CA HIS A 208 -5.36 22.84 -2.34
C HIS A 208 -6.88 22.83 -2.49
N ASP A 209 -7.44 24.03 -2.52
CA ASP A 209 -8.88 24.21 -2.45
C ASP A 209 -9.50 24.18 -3.85
N PHE A 210 -10.69 23.62 -3.97
CA PHE A 210 -11.44 23.56 -5.23
C PHE A 210 -12.88 24.10 -5.05
N SER A 211 -13.49 24.47 -6.17
CA SER A 211 -14.90 24.86 -6.27
C SER A 211 -15.54 24.02 -7.38
N TRP A 212 -16.81 23.65 -7.20
CA TRP A 212 -17.62 22.95 -8.20
C TRP A 212 -18.10 23.87 -9.33
#